data_AF-A0A258JZ27-F1
#
_entry.id   AF-A0A258JZ27-F1
#
_cell.length_a   1.000
_cell.length_b   1.000
_cell.length_c   1.000
_cell.angle_alpha   90.00
_cell.angle_beta   90.00
_cell.angle_gamma   90.00
#
_symmetry.space_group_name_H-M   'P 1'
#
loop_
_entity.id
_entity.type
_entity.pdbx_description
1 polymer ?
#
loop_
_entity_poly.entity_id
_entity_poly.type
_entity_poly.pdbx_seq_one_letter_code
_entity_poly.pdbx_strand_id
1 'polypeptide(L)'
;MSTKEKIRERVSVQEVTAKNNEIIVYNDDVNTFDHVIETLMRVCEHTPEQAEQCSLIVHYNGKCTVKTGPITKLKLQCTQLLEAGLSAEII
;
A
#
# COMPACT_ATOMS: atom_id res chain seq x y z
N MET A 1 -3.73 -35.34 9.33
CA MET A 1 -2.67 -34.31 9.24
C MET A 1 -3.30 -32.99 9.62
N SER A 2 -2.99 -32.44 10.79
CA SER A 2 -3.57 -31.17 11.25
C SER A 2 -2.88 -30.00 10.56
N THR A 3 -3.61 -29.34 9.67
CA THR A 3 -3.23 -28.03 9.13
C THR A 3 -3.32 -27.00 10.24
N LYS A 4 -2.16 -26.53 10.71
CA LYS A 4 -2.04 -25.47 11.71
C LYS A 4 -2.46 -24.15 11.06
N GLU A 5 -3.50 -23.53 11.61
CA GLU A 5 -3.95 -22.20 11.24
C GLU A 5 -2.83 -21.18 11.52
N LYS A 6 -2.40 -20.47 10.48
CA LYS A 6 -1.39 -19.41 10.59
C LYS A 6 -2.10 -18.16 11.11
N ILE A 7 -2.02 -17.94 12.41
CA ILE A 7 -2.51 -16.73 13.09
C ILE A 7 -1.89 -15.52 12.39
N ARG A 8 -2.73 -14.67 11.76
CA ARG A 8 -2.34 -13.34 11.29
C ARG A 8 -2.08 -12.49 12.53
N GLU A 9 -0.82 -12.33 12.91
CA GLU A 9 -0.42 -11.33 13.90
C GLU A 9 -0.83 -9.94 13.37
N ARG A 10 -1.87 -9.36 13.97
CA ARG A 10 -2.13 -7.92 13.87
C ARG A 10 -1.11 -7.23 14.74
N VAL A 11 0.04 -6.91 14.15
CA VAL A 11 1.07 -6.08 14.76
C VAL A 11 0.49 -4.68 14.99
N SER A 12 0.04 -4.43 16.22
CA SER A 12 -0.40 -3.13 16.72
C SER A 12 0.82 -2.44 17.35
N VAL A 13 1.63 -1.75 16.55
CA VAL A 13 2.70 -0.88 17.09
C VAL A 13 2.07 0.47 17.45
N GLN A 14 1.79 0.67 18.73
CA GLN A 14 1.65 2.00 19.31
C GLN A 14 3.05 2.50 19.65
N GLU A 15 3.60 3.51 18.96
CA GLU A 15 4.64 4.39 19.53
C GLU A 15 5.01 5.61 18.66
N VAL A 16 5.09 6.77 19.34
CA VAL A 16 5.62 8.10 18.98
C VAL A 16 4.78 8.98 18.03
N THR A 17 4.19 10.02 18.63
CA THR A 17 3.41 11.14 18.05
C THR A 17 4.22 12.07 17.14
N ALA A 18 4.81 11.53 16.07
CA ALA A 18 4.89 12.29 14.83
C ALA A 18 3.56 12.06 14.12
N LYS A 19 2.85 13.12 13.70
CA LYS A 19 1.71 12.99 12.77
C LYS A 19 2.24 12.48 11.44
N ASN A 20 2.53 11.19 11.37
CA ASN A 20 2.93 10.53 10.15
C ASN A 20 1.68 10.43 9.30
N ASN A 21 1.78 10.94 8.08
CA ASN A 21 0.71 10.82 7.12
C ASN A 21 0.88 9.46 6.44
N GLU A 22 -0.18 8.95 5.84
CA GLU A 22 -0.18 7.65 5.20
C GLU A 22 -0.73 7.74 3.79
N ILE A 23 -0.10 7.06 2.84
CA ILE A 23 -0.67 6.87 1.51
C ILE A 23 -1.52 5.60 1.54
N ILE A 24 -2.80 5.76 1.26
CA ILE A 24 -3.74 4.67 1.04
C ILE A 24 -3.97 4.53 -0.46
N VAL A 25 -3.83 3.31 -0.98
CA VAL A 25 -4.23 2.93 -2.34
C VAL A 25 -5.54 2.15 -2.26
N TYR A 26 -6.47 2.46 -3.15
CA TYR A 26 -7.80 1.86 -3.24
C TYR A 26 -7.90 0.93 -4.45
N ASN A 27 -8.74 -0.09 -4.34
CA ASN A 27 -9.02 -1.00 -5.43
C ASN A 27 -9.84 -0.28 -6.51
N ASP A 28 -9.56 -0.63 -7.76
CA ASP A 28 -10.33 -0.21 -8.92
C ASP A 28 -10.54 -1.41 -9.88
N ASP A 29 -11.39 -1.21 -10.89
CA ASP A 29 -11.73 -2.24 -11.88
C ASP A 29 -11.01 -2.02 -13.23
N VAL A 30 -10.03 -1.11 -13.28
CA VAL A 30 -9.39 -0.65 -14.52
C VAL A 30 -7.94 -1.16 -14.62
N ASN A 31 -7.21 -1.14 -13.51
CA ASN A 31 -5.80 -1.50 -13.44
C ASN A 31 -5.59 -3.00 -13.22
N THR A 32 -4.60 -3.57 -13.88
CA THR A 32 -4.20 -4.98 -13.67
C THR A 32 -3.28 -5.10 -12.45
N PHE A 33 -3.20 -6.31 -11.86
CA PHE A 33 -2.26 -6.59 -10.77
C PHE A 33 -0.82 -6.23 -11.13
N ASP A 34 -0.35 -6.61 -12.31
CA ASP A 34 1.02 -6.32 -12.75
C ASP A 34 1.29 -4.80 -12.79
N HIS A 35 0.35 -4.01 -13.29
CA HIS A 35 0.47 -2.55 -13.32
C HIS A 35 0.55 -1.94 -11.92
N VAL A 36 -0.28 -2.43 -10.99
CA VAL A 36 -0.25 -1.97 -9.59
C VAL A 36 1.08 -2.33 -8.94
N ILE A 37 1.57 -3.57 -9.13
CA ILE A 37 2.83 -4.06 -8.56
C ILE A 37 4.01 -3.22 -9.08
N GLU A 38 4.13 -3.07 -10.40
CA GLU A 38 5.22 -2.28 -11.02
C GLU A 38 5.19 -0.82 -10.55
N THR A 39 3.99 -0.25 -10.45
CA THR A 39 3.84 1.13 -9.98
C THR A 39 4.27 1.28 -8.52
N LEU A 40 3.88 0.36 -7.64
CA LEU A 40 4.28 0.38 -6.23
C LEU A 40 5.80 0.19 -6.06
N MET A 41 6.41 -0.68 -6.86
CA MET A 41 7.87 -0.84 -6.87
C MET A 41 8.57 0.47 -7.29
N ARG A 42 8.10 1.10 -8.37
CA ARG A 42 8.73 2.31 -8.93
C ARG A 42 8.55 3.53 -8.04
N VAL A 43 7.35 3.75 -7.49
CA VAL A 43 6.98 5.00 -6.79
C VAL A 43 7.19 4.89 -5.29
N CYS A 44 6.82 3.75 -4.70
CA CYS A 44 6.89 3.53 -3.27
C CYS A 44 8.18 2.81 -2.84
N GLU A 45 9.05 2.46 -3.80
CA GLU A 45 10.31 1.71 -3.58
C GLU A 45 10.06 0.38 -2.87
N HIS A 46 8.94 -0.29 -3.19
CA HIS A 46 8.62 -1.60 -2.66
C HIS A 46 9.45 -2.69 -3.35
N THR A 47 9.77 -3.77 -2.63
CA THR A 47 10.23 -4.99 -3.29
C THR A 47 9.08 -5.65 -4.05
N PRO A 48 9.35 -6.54 -5.02
CA PRO A 48 8.30 -7.27 -5.74
C PRO A 48 7.30 -7.94 -4.80
N GLU A 49 7.80 -8.59 -3.75
CA GLU A 49 6.98 -9.33 -2.79
C GLU A 49 6.09 -8.37 -1.98
N GLN A 50 6.62 -7.21 -1.57
CA GLN A 50 5.82 -6.20 -0.85
C GLN A 50 4.72 -5.63 -1.73
N ALA A 51 5.04 -5.31 -2.98
CA ALA A 51 4.10 -4.77 -3.95
C ALA A 51 3.00 -5.78 -4.31
N GLU A 52 3.35 -7.06 -4.47
CA GLU A 52 2.40 -8.14 -4.68
C GLU A 52 1.46 -8.30 -3.47
N GLN A 53 2.01 -8.36 -2.26
CA GLN A 53 1.19 -8.44 -1.05
C GLN A 53 0.27 -7.25 -0.90
N CYS A 54 0.75 -6.02 -1.15
CA CYS A 54 -0.08 -4.83 -1.13
C CYS A 54 -1.20 -4.92 -2.16
N SER A 55 -0.91 -5.34 -3.38
CA SER A 55 -1.91 -5.47 -4.46
C SER A 55 -2.99 -6.50 -4.12
N LEU A 56 -2.61 -7.64 -3.53
CA LEU A 56 -3.57 -8.62 -3.02
C LEU A 56 -4.43 -8.05 -1.89
N ILE A 57 -3.83 -7.29 -0.96
CA ILE A 57 -4.57 -6.65 0.13
C ILE A 57 -5.57 -5.62 -0.42
N VAL A 58 -5.15 -4.77 -1.38
CA VAL A 58 -6.03 -3.82 -2.05
C VAL A 58 -7.21 -4.54 -2.69
N HIS A 59 -6.97 -5.60 -3.45
CA HIS A 59 -8.01 -6.34 -4.14
C HIS A 59 -9.06 -6.94 -3.18
N TYR A 60 -8.63 -7.58 -2.09
CA TYR A 60 -9.55 -8.24 -1.18
C TYR A 60 -10.17 -7.32 -0.13
N ASN A 61 -9.46 -6.29 0.32
CA ASN A 61 -9.91 -5.40 1.40
C ASN A 61 -10.41 -4.04 0.88
N GLY A 62 -10.34 -3.79 -0.44
CA GLY A 62 -10.70 -2.54 -1.09
C GLY A 62 -9.65 -1.43 -0.93
N LYS A 63 -8.70 -1.56 -0.01
CA LYS A 63 -7.61 -0.60 0.21
C LYS A 63 -6.41 -1.17 0.96
N CYS A 64 -5.26 -0.51 0.82
CA CYS A 64 -4.03 -0.83 1.54
C CYS A 64 -3.23 0.44 1.84
N THR A 65 -2.64 0.53 3.03
CA THR A 65 -1.63 1.55 3.34
C THR A 65 -0.29 1.11 2.75
N VAL A 66 0.25 1.88 1.80
CA VAL A 66 1.46 1.51 1.05
C VAL A 66 2.71 2.22 1.55
N LYS A 67 2.57 3.39 2.17
CA LYS A 67 3.69 4.17 2.72
C LYS A 67 3.22 5.07 3.84
N THR A 68 4.09 5.25 4.84
CA THR A 68 3.87 6.17 5.96
C THR A 68 5.08 7.10 6.06
N GLY A 69 4.87 8.40 6.30
CA GLY A 69 5.98 9.35 6.39
C GLY A 69 5.61 10.83 6.41
N PRO A 70 6.60 11.72 6.17
CA PRO A 70 6.38 13.16 6.10
C PRO A 70 5.55 13.55 4.87
N ILE A 71 4.56 14.45 5.06
CA ILE A 71 3.62 14.85 3.99
C ILE A 71 4.32 15.39 2.74
N THR A 72 5.46 16.06 2.87
CA THR A 72 6.22 16.59 1.74
C THR A 72 6.71 15.49 0.80
N LYS A 73 7.22 14.38 1.36
CA LYS A 73 7.64 13.21 0.58
C LYS A 73 6.43 12.46 0.04
N LEU A 74 5.40 12.26 0.88
CA LEU A 74 4.21 11.51 0.47
C LEU A 74 3.43 12.22 -0.64
N LYS A 75 3.36 13.55 -0.64
CA LYS A 75 2.69 14.31 -1.71
C LYS A 75 3.28 13.97 -3.08
N LEU A 76 4.60 13.96 -3.20
CA LEU A 76 5.27 13.62 -4.45
C LEU A 76 4.91 12.19 -4.90
N GLN A 77 5.02 11.22 -3.99
CA GLN A 77 4.72 9.82 -4.30
C GLN A 77 3.22 9.62 -4.63
N CYS A 78 2.32 10.23 -3.88
CA CYS A 78 0.88 10.15 -4.13
C CYS A 78 0.51 10.77 -5.48
N THR A 79 1.11 11.90 -5.86
CA THR A 79 0.90 12.48 -7.19
C THR A 79 1.35 11.52 -8.29
N GLN A 80 2.51 10.88 -8.15
CA GLN A 80 3.00 9.89 -9.12
C GLN A 80 2.11 8.65 -9.21
N LEU A 81 1.49 8.21 -8.10
CA LEU A 81 0.50 7.13 -8.10
C LEU A 81 -0.76 7.52 -8.88
N LEU A 82 -1.27 8.73 -8.64
CA LEU A 82 -2.44 9.27 -9.35
C LEU A 82 -2.15 9.46 -10.84
N GLU A 83 -0.96 9.95 -11.22
CA GLU A 83 -0.54 10.08 -12.62
C GLU A 83 -0.37 8.72 -13.32
N ALA A 84 -0.01 7.67 -12.56
CA ALA A 84 0.01 6.30 -13.05
C ALA A 84 -1.39 5.66 -13.16
N GLY A 85 -2.45 6.40 -12.81
CA GLY A 85 -3.84 5.96 -12.92
C GLY A 85 -4.35 5.15 -11.73
N LEU A 86 -3.61 5.07 -10.62
CA LEU A 86 -4.05 4.39 -9.40
C LEU A 86 -4.89 5.34 -8.54
N SER A 87 -5.88 4.78 -7.83
CA SER A 87 -6.65 5.54 -6.85
C SER A 87 -5.89 5.61 -5.52
N ALA A 88 -5.37 6.79 -5.16
CA ALA A 88 -4.58 6.98 -3.93
C ALA A 88 -4.93 8.27 -3.17
N GLU A 89 -4.80 8.26 -1.85
CA GLU A 89 -5.05 9.40 -0.97
C GLU A 89 -4.03 9.46 0.17
N ILE A 90 -3.74 10.67 0.66
CA ILE A 90 -2.95 10.88 1.87
C ILE A 90 -3.88 11.20 3.05
N ILE A 91 -3.77 10.45 4.14
CA ILE A 91 -4.50 10.68 5.41
C ILE A 91 -3.57 11.07 6.56
#